data_AF-A0A0F9MX36-F1
#
_entry.id   AF-A0A0F9MX36-F1
#
_cell.length_a   1.000
_cell.length_b   1.000
_cell.length_c   1.000
_cell.angle_alpha   90.00
_cell.angle_beta   90.00
_cell.angle_gamma   90.00
#
_symmetry.space_group_name_H-M   'P 1'
#
loop_
_entity.id
_entity.type
_entity.pdbx_description
1 polymer ?
#
loop_
_entity_poly.entity_id
_entity_poly.type
_entity_poly.pdbx_seq_one_letter_code
_entity_poly.pdbx_strand_id
1 'polypeptide(L)' 'QHVINTNFKKPIVAYIAGRAAPKEKRMGHAGAIVYGNYGSAESKVSMFNKANVPVAKRPAEVAMLLAGKLKKTNA' A
#
# COMPACT_ATOMS: atom_id res chain seq x y z
N GLN A 1 4.54 5.05 10.70
CA GLN A 1 5.82 5.59 10.21
C GLN A 1 7.04 4.65 10.33
N HIS A 2 6.93 3.44 10.88
CA HIS A 2 8.10 2.57 11.15
C HIS A 2 9.10 2.43 9.98
N VAL A 3 8.64 2.10 8.77
CA VAL A 3 9.51 1.91 7.58
C VAL A 3 10.41 3.12 7.30
N ILE A 4 9.87 4.33 7.48
CA ILE A 4 10.60 5.60 7.27
C ILE A 4 11.62 5.80 8.40
N ASN A 5 11.20 5.56 9.64
CA ASN A 5 12.02 5.83 10.82
C ASN A 5 13.18 4.84 11.00
N THR A 6 13.04 3.60 10.52
CA THR A 6 14.03 2.53 10.76
C THR A 6 14.90 2.21 9.55
N ASN A 7 14.73 2.92 8.43
CA ASN A 7 15.41 2.64 7.17
C ASN A 7 15.36 1.13 6.81
N PHE A 8 14.14 0.60 6.79
CA PHE A 8 13.91 -0.84 6.71
C PHE A 8 14.51 -1.44 5.42
N LYS A 9 15.45 -2.38 5.57
CA LYS A 9 16.28 -2.88 4.44
C LYS A 9 15.58 -3.87 3.51
N LYS A 10 14.58 -4.60 4.00
CA LYS A 10 13.88 -5.58 3.14
C LYS A 10 13.09 -4.83 2.07
N PRO A 11 13.03 -5.34 0.83
CA PRO A 11 12.22 -4.72 -0.21
C PRO A 11 10.73 -4.81 0.15
N ILE A 12 10.03 -3.69 0.03
CA ILE A 12 8.61 -3.56 0.36
C ILE A 12 7.85 -3.13 -0.89
N VAL A 13 6.68 -3.74 -1.08
CA VAL A 13 5.63 -3.37 -2.04
C VAL A 13 4.30 -3.41 -1.31
N ALA A 14 3.37 -2.54 -1.71
CA ALA A 14 2.04 -2.49 -1.13
C ALA A 14 0.96 -2.67 -2.20
N TYR A 15 -0.18 -3.23 -1.80
CA TYR A 15 -1.43 -3.18 -2.56
C TYR A 15 -2.55 -2.82 -1.59
N ILE A 16 -3.40 -1.90 -1.99
CA ILE A 16 -4.54 -1.46 -1.19
C ILE A 16 -5.80 -1.89 -1.94
N ALA A 17 -6.47 -2.89 -1.40
CA ALA A 17 -7.77 -3.31 -1.88
C ALA A 17 -8.86 -2.28 -1.50
N GLY A 18 -9.97 -2.26 -2.24
CA GLY A 18 -11.10 -1.38 -1.93
C GLY A 18 -10.88 0.09 -2.29
N ARG A 19 -10.04 0.41 -3.29
CA ARG A 19 -9.85 1.80 -3.79
C ARG A 19 -11.15 2.46 -4.25
N ALA A 20 -12.05 1.66 -4.81
CA ALA A 20 -13.37 2.10 -5.26
C ALA A 20 -14.47 1.81 -4.23
N ALA A 21 -14.11 1.55 -2.96
CA ALA A 21 -15.11 1.33 -1.92
C ALA A 21 -15.93 2.61 -1.71
N PRO A 22 -17.26 2.53 -1.72
CA PRO A 22 -18.10 3.68 -1.43
C PRO A 22 -17.86 4.17 0.01
N LYS A 23 -17.86 5.49 0.19
CA LYS A 23 -17.75 6.11 1.52
C LYS A 23 -18.88 5.59 2.42
N GLU A 24 -18.57 5.41 3.70
CA GLU A 24 -19.56 5.08 4.73
C GLU A 24 -20.25 3.71 4.56
N LYS A 25 -19.77 2.86 3.65
CA LYS A 25 -20.26 1.48 3.48
C LYS A 25 -19.24 0.47 4.00
N ARG A 26 -19.71 -0.47 4.81
CA ARG A 26 -18.92 -1.59 5.30
C ARG A 26 -18.78 -2.65 4.21
N MET A 27 -17.54 -2.92 3.80
CA MET A 27 -17.24 -3.90 2.75
C MET A 27 -16.88 -5.26 3.36
N GLY A 28 -17.88 -5.98 3.88
CA GLY A 28 -17.77 -7.36 4.41
C GLY A 28 -16.92 -7.50 5.68
N HIS A 29 -15.62 -7.22 5.57
CA HIS A 29 -14.66 -7.24 6.67
C HIS A 29 -15.00 -6.16 7.72
N ALA A 30 -14.96 -6.50 9.00
CA ALA A 30 -15.39 -5.61 10.08
C ALA A 30 -14.64 -4.27 10.11
N GLY A 31 -13.35 -4.28 9.75
CA GLY A 31 -12.51 -3.09 9.67
C GLY A 31 -12.40 -2.44 8.29
N ALA A 32 -13.10 -2.95 7.26
CA ALA A 32 -13.08 -2.37 5.91
C ALA A 32 -14.15 -1.28 5.77
N ILE A 33 -13.94 -0.16 6.49
CA ILE A 33 -14.81 1.02 6.49
C ILE A 33 -13.95 2.26 6.26
N VAL A 34 -14.39 3.15 5.39
CA VAL A 34 -13.84 4.51 5.26
C VAL A 34 -14.65 5.43 6.16
N TYR A 35 -14.03 5.99 7.19
CA TYR A 35 -14.70 6.84 8.19
C TYR A 35 -14.18 8.29 8.08
N GLY A 36 -15.01 9.19 7.54
CA GLY A 36 -14.61 10.57 7.24
C GLY A 36 -13.39 10.63 6.31
N ASN A 37 -12.35 11.38 6.70
CA ASN A 37 -11.06 11.43 5.99
C ASN A 37 -10.08 10.32 6.39
N TYR A 38 -10.43 9.49 7.37
CA TYR A 38 -9.58 8.41 7.88
C TYR A 38 -9.88 7.10 7.14
N GLY A 39 -8.81 6.37 6.80
CA GLY A 39 -8.90 5.07 6.16
C GLY A 39 -9.06 5.10 4.64
N SER A 40 -9.09 6.28 4.01
CA SER A 40 -9.13 6.39 2.55
C SER A 40 -7.93 5.70 1.90
N ALA A 41 -8.17 5.08 0.75
CA ALA A 41 -7.11 4.40 0.01
C ALA A 41 -6.02 5.39 -0.42
N GLU A 42 -6.40 6.62 -0.80
CA GLU A 42 -5.48 7.69 -1.21
C GLU A 42 -4.53 8.10 -0.10
N SER A 43 -5.02 8.25 1.14
CA SER A 43 -4.17 8.58 2.29
C SER A 43 -3.12 7.51 2.54
N LYS A 44 -3.51 6.22 2.45
CA LYS A 44 -2.58 5.09 2.55
C LYS A 44 -1.56 5.07 1.40
N VAL A 45 -1.99 5.33 0.16
CA VAL A 45 -1.08 5.41 -1.00
C VAL A 45 -0.05 6.52 -0.82
N SER A 46 -0.50 7.71 -0.42
CA SER A 46 0.39 8.86 -0.18
C SER A 46 1.45 8.54 0.87
N MET A 47 1.07 7.86 1.96
CA MET A 47 2.00 7.46 3.01
C MET A 47 3.04 6.43 2.54
N PHE A 48 2.64 5.46 1.72
CA PHE A 48 3.58 4.49 1.13
C PHE A 48 4.54 5.16 0.14
N ASN A 49 4.05 6.10 -0.68
CA ASN A 49 4.89 6.87 -1.60
C ASN A 49 5.93 7.70 -0.82
N LYS A 50 5.55 8.33 0.30
CA LYS A 50 6.50 9.02 1.19
C LYS A 50 7.57 8.10 1.77
N ALA A 51 7.26 6.81 1.93
CA ALA A 51 8.21 5.80 2.38
C ALA A 51 9.02 5.14 1.24
N ASN A 52 8.93 5.65 0.00
CA ASN A 52 9.55 5.04 -1.18
C ASN A 52 9.11 3.57 -1.42
N VAL A 53 7.88 3.24 -1.00
CA VAL A 53 7.24 1.94 -1.18
C VAL A 53 6.29 2.03 -2.38
N PRO A 54 6.57 1.33 -3.50
CA PRO A 54 5.67 1.31 -4.64
C PRO A 54 4.36 0.61 -4.29
N VAL A 55 3.25 1.22 -4.71
CA VAL A 55 1.90 0.69 -4.50
C VAL A 55 1.30 0.18 -5.81
N ALA A 56 1.08 -1.12 -5.90
CA ALA A 56 0.43 -1.78 -7.04
C ALA A 56 -0.98 -1.24 -7.27
N LYS A 57 -1.38 -1.02 -8.53
CA LYS A 57 -2.76 -0.60 -8.87
C LYS A 57 -3.69 -1.80 -8.95
N ARG A 58 -3.18 -2.93 -9.43
CA ARG A 58 -3.86 -4.22 -9.55
C ARG A 58 -3.12 -5.27 -8.70
N PRO A 59 -3.83 -6.25 -8.14
CA PRO A 59 -3.19 -7.29 -7.31
C PRO A 59 -2.14 -8.09 -8.09
N ALA A 60 -2.36 -8.30 -9.39
CA ALA A 60 -1.41 -8.98 -10.28
C ALA A 60 -0.05 -8.26 -10.42
N GLU A 61 0.01 -6.94 -10.20
CA GLU A 61 1.25 -6.17 -10.34
C GLU A 61 2.20 -6.34 -9.14
N VAL A 62 1.72 -6.88 -8.01
CA VAL A 62 2.52 -7.01 -6.79
C VAL A 62 3.76 -7.86 -7.03
N ALA A 63 3.62 -9.00 -7.72
CA ALA A 63 4.74 -9.90 -8.01
C ALA A 63 5.79 -9.22 -8.91
N MET A 64 5.36 -8.49 -9.94
CA MET A 64 6.26 -7.78 -10.85
C MET A 64 7.05 -6.67 -10.14
N LEU A 65 6.38 -5.87 -9.30
CA LEU A 65 7.01 -4.80 -8.54
C LEU A 65 8.01 -5.34 -7.51
N LEU A 66 7.66 -6.45 -6.85
CA LEU A 66 8.55 -7.10 -5.89
C LEU A 66 9.80 -7.64 -6.58
N ALA A 67 9.63 -8.34 -7.71
CA ALA A 67 10.75 -8.86 -8.49
C ALA A 67 11.69 -7.73 -8.93
N GLY A 68 11.15 -6.59 -9.37
CA GLY A 68 11.94 -5.40 -9.71
C GLY A 68 12.75 -4.83 -8.53
N LYS A 69 12.15 -4.76 -7.33
CA LYS A 69 12.84 -4.32 -6.10
C LYS A 69 13.94 -5.31 -5.69
N LEU A 70 13.68 -6.62 -5.76
CA LEU A 70 14.65 -7.66 -5.41
C LEU A 70 15.88 -7.63 -6.34
N LYS A 71 15.66 -7.47 -7.66
CA LYS A 71 16.76 -7.36 -8.62
C LYS A 71 17.65 -6.14 -8.36
N LYS A 72 17.08 -5.00 -7.97
CA LYS A 72 17.84 -3.79 -7.62
C LYS A 72 18.63 -3.90 -6.31
N THR A 73 18.27 -4.81 -5.41
CA THR A 73 19.01 -5.04 -4.16
C THR A 73 20.21 -5.97 -4.36
N ASN A 74 20.20 -6.78 -5.41
CA ASN A 74 21.26 -7.75 -5.73
C ASN A 74 22.22 -7.28 -6.83
N ALA A 75 22.02 -6.06 -7.36
CA ALA A 75 22.88 -5.40 -8.32
C ALA A 75 23.62 -4.25 -7.62
#